data_AF-A0A8D2CWL4-F1
#
_entry.id   AF-A0A8D2CWL4-F1
#
_cell.length_a   1.000
_cell.length_b   1.000
_cell.length_c   1.000
_cell.angle_alpha   90.00
_cell.angle_beta   90.00
_cell.angle_gamma   90.00
#
_symmetry.space_group_name_H-M   'P 1'
#
loop_
_entity.id
_entity.type
_entity.pdbx_description
1 polymer ?
#
loop_
_entity_poly.entity_id
_entity_poly.type
_entity_poly.pdbx_seq_one_letter_code
_entity_poly.pdbx_strand_id
1 'polypeptide(L)'
;MDAFRRAFKINELKAEVANHLAVLEKRVELEGLKVVEIEKCKSDIRKMREELAARNSRTSCPCKYSFLDNNKKLAPRRDVPTYPKYLLSPETIDALRKPTFDVWLWEPNEMLSCLEHMYHDLGLVRDFSIHPITLRRWLLCVQDNYRDNPFHNFRHCFCVTQMMYSMIWLCGLQEKFSQMDIMVLMTAAICHDLDHPGYNNTYQINARTELAVRYNDISPLENHHCAVAFQILAQPECNIFSNVPVDGFKQIRQGMITLILATDMARHEEIMDLFKEKMENFDYSNEEHMTLLKMILIKCCDISNEVRPTEVAEPWVDCLLEEYFMQSDREKAEGLPVAPFMDRDTVTKATAQTGFIKFVLIPMFETVTKLFPVVKEAMLQPLWESRDRYEELKQLDDAVTELQKKTDSLTPGSTEQRRQKSRDVQESGADCS
;
A
#
# COMPACT_ATOMS: atom_id res chain seq x y z
N MET A 1 -46.56 -35.47 -12.90
CA MET A 1 -45.12 -35.14 -12.74
C MET A 1 -44.88 -33.72 -12.19
N ASP A 2 -45.72 -32.72 -12.49
CA ASP A 2 -45.46 -31.31 -12.08
C ASP A 2 -45.68 -30.95 -10.61
N ALA A 3 -46.45 -31.73 -9.84
CA ALA A 3 -46.60 -31.52 -8.41
C ALA A 3 -45.35 -32.00 -7.63
N PHE A 4 -44.72 -33.08 -8.11
CA PHE A 4 -43.54 -33.67 -7.49
C PHE A 4 -42.28 -32.81 -7.73
N ARG A 5 -42.13 -32.25 -8.94
CA ARG A 5 -41.06 -31.28 -9.26
C ARG A 5 -41.15 -29.99 -8.45
N ARG A 6 -42.37 -29.47 -8.22
CA ARG A 6 -42.57 -28.27 -7.39
C ARG A 6 -42.27 -28.55 -5.92
N ALA A 7 -42.68 -29.69 -5.38
CA ALA A 7 -42.35 -30.09 -4.02
C ALA A 7 -40.84 -30.26 -3.80
N PHE A 8 -40.13 -30.85 -4.77
CA PHE A 8 -38.68 -31.03 -4.71
C PHE A 8 -37.94 -29.69 -4.72
N LYS A 9 -38.32 -28.77 -5.61
CA LYS A 9 -37.71 -27.44 -5.72
C LYS A 9 -37.97 -26.56 -4.49
N ILE A 10 -39.14 -26.72 -3.86
CA ILE A 10 -39.46 -26.06 -2.58
C ILE A 10 -38.60 -26.63 -1.44
N ASN A 11 -38.35 -27.94 -1.42
CA ASN A 11 -37.50 -28.55 -0.41
C ASN A 11 -36.02 -28.18 -0.56
N GLU A 12 -35.55 -28.02 -1.79
CA GLU A 12 -34.19 -27.57 -2.11
C GLU A 12 -33.97 -26.11 -1.67
N LEU A 13 -34.91 -25.21 -2.02
CA LEU A 13 -34.91 -23.82 -1.54
C LEU A 13 -35.02 -23.73 -0.01
N LYS A 14 -35.80 -24.61 0.63
CA LYS A 14 -35.87 -24.68 2.10
C LYS A 14 -34.54 -25.11 2.72
N ALA A 15 -33.84 -26.06 2.10
CA ALA A 15 -32.53 -26.51 2.58
C ALA A 15 -31.46 -25.43 2.40
N GLU A 16 -31.46 -24.72 1.28
CA GLU A 16 -30.55 -23.61 0.99
C GLU A 16 -30.78 -22.43 1.96
N VAL A 17 -32.03 -22.04 2.18
CA VAL A 17 -32.40 -20.99 3.15
C VAL A 17 -32.06 -21.43 4.58
N ALA A 18 -32.27 -22.69 4.95
CA ALA A 18 -31.90 -23.20 6.27
C ALA A 18 -30.38 -23.18 6.50
N ASN A 19 -29.58 -23.52 5.49
CA ASN A 19 -28.11 -23.43 5.56
C ASN A 19 -27.64 -21.98 5.67
N HIS A 20 -28.19 -21.07 4.87
CA HIS A 20 -27.86 -19.63 4.98
C HIS A 20 -28.24 -19.06 6.34
N LEU A 21 -29.40 -19.46 6.90
CA LEU A 21 -29.81 -19.03 8.23
C LEU A 21 -28.84 -19.54 9.30
N ALA A 22 -28.43 -20.81 9.24
CA ALA A 22 -27.48 -21.39 10.20
C ALA A 22 -26.09 -20.73 10.14
N VAL A 23 -25.61 -20.34 8.95
CA VAL A 23 -24.34 -19.60 8.79
C VAL A 23 -24.45 -18.19 9.37
N LEU A 24 -25.57 -17.50 9.15
CA LEU A 24 -25.82 -16.17 9.71
C LEU A 24 -25.98 -16.22 11.24
N GLU A 25 -26.71 -17.20 11.78
CA GLU A 25 -26.83 -17.42 13.22
C GLU A 25 -25.47 -17.65 13.87
N LYS A 26 -24.62 -18.50 13.27
CA LYS A 26 -23.27 -18.76 13.77
C LYS A 26 -22.37 -17.52 13.69
N ARG A 27 -22.53 -16.67 12.67
CA ARG A 27 -21.80 -15.39 12.54
C ARG A 27 -22.27 -14.38 13.59
N VAL A 28 -23.58 -14.31 13.86
CA VAL A 28 -24.16 -13.46 14.91
C VAL A 28 -23.71 -13.93 16.30
N GLU A 29 -23.64 -15.24 16.55
CA GLU A 29 -23.07 -15.79 17.78
C GLU A 29 -21.60 -15.41 17.96
N LEU A 30 -20.78 -15.49 16.90
CA LEU A 30 -19.37 -15.12 16.93
C LEU A 30 -19.17 -13.62 17.17
N GLU A 31 -19.95 -12.76 16.52
CA GLU A 31 -19.94 -11.32 16.78
C GLU A 31 -20.48 -10.99 18.18
N GLY A 32 -21.46 -11.74 18.68
CA GLY A 32 -21.95 -11.64 20.05
C GLY A 32 -20.89 -11.98 21.09
N LEU A 33 -20.07 -13.00 20.84
CA LEU A 33 -18.92 -13.35 21.68
C LEU A 33 -17.88 -12.22 21.72
N LYS A 34 -17.59 -11.58 20.58
CA LYS A 34 -16.73 -10.38 20.52
C LYS A 34 -17.30 -9.22 21.34
N VAL A 35 -18.62 -8.99 21.30
CA VAL A 35 -19.28 -7.97 22.14
C VAL A 35 -19.12 -8.28 23.63
N VAL A 36 -19.24 -9.55 24.03
CA VAL A 36 -19.02 -9.99 25.43
C VAL A 36 -17.55 -9.79 25.83
N GLU A 37 -16.60 -10.11 24.96
CA GLU A 37 -15.16 -9.86 25.20
C GLU A 37 -14.84 -8.37 25.31
N ILE A 38 -15.46 -7.54 24.47
CA ILE A 38 -15.36 -6.07 24.54
C ILE A 38 -15.94 -5.55 25.85
N GLU A 39 -17.09 -6.04 26.31
CA GLU A 39 -17.68 -5.63 27.60
C GLU A 39 -16.86 -6.12 28.79
N LYS A 40 -16.26 -7.31 28.70
CA LYS A 40 -15.28 -7.80 29.69
C LYS A 40 -14.05 -6.91 29.73
N CYS A 41 -13.48 -6.56 28.57
CA CYS A 41 -12.34 -5.66 28.47
C CYS A 41 -12.67 -4.26 29.03
N LYS A 42 -13.86 -3.71 28.73
CA LYS A 42 -14.36 -2.46 29.34
C LYS A 42 -14.51 -2.58 30.86
N SER A 43 -14.99 -3.71 31.36
CA SER A 43 -15.11 -3.96 32.80
C SER A 43 -13.74 -4.04 33.48
N ASP A 44 -12.78 -4.72 32.86
CA ASP A 44 -11.40 -4.83 33.36
C ASP A 44 -10.72 -3.46 33.35
N ILE A 45 -10.94 -2.64 32.31
CA ILE A 45 -10.48 -1.24 32.26
C ILE A 45 -11.10 -0.41 33.38
N ARG A 46 -12.40 -0.57 33.67
CA ARG A 46 -13.07 0.12 34.80
C ARG A 46 -12.46 -0.27 36.14
N LYS A 47 -12.25 -1.58 36.36
CA LYS A 47 -11.66 -2.10 37.59
C LYS A 47 -10.21 -1.62 37.78
N MET A 48 -9.40 -1.62 36.73
CA MET A 48 -8.03 -1.08 36.77
C MET A 48 -8.02 0.43 37.08
N ARG A 49 -8.98 1.21 36.56
CA ARG A 49 -9.12 2.63 36.89
C ARG A 49 -9.51 2.86 38.36
N GLU A 50 -10.39 2.03 38.91
CA GLU A 50 -10.79 2.07 40.32
C GLU A 50 -9.61 1.71 41.25
N GLU A 51 -8.82 0.69 40.89
CA GLU A 51 -7.61 0.31 41.64
C GLU A 51 -6.54 1.42 41.59
N LEU A 52 -6.38 2.09 40.45
CA LEU A 52 -5.48 3.24 40.29
C LEU A 52 -5.94 4.43 41.15
N ALA A 53 -7.24 4.70 41.20
CA ALA A 53 -7.83 5.75 42.03
C ALA A 53 -7.69 5.44 43.54
N ALA A 54 -7.89 4.17 43.92
CA ALA A 54 -7.71 3.72 45.30
C ALA A 54 -6.24 3.83 45.75
N ARG A 55 -5.26 3.60 44.86
CA ARG A 55 -3.83 3.82 45.17
C ARG A 55 -3.50 5.30 45.37
N ASN A 56 -4.11 6.21 44.61
CA ASN A 56 -3.92 7.66 44.77
C ASN A 56 -4.54 8.23 46.05
N SER A 57 -5.54 7.56 46.64
CA SER A 57 -6.15 7.99 47.91
C SER A 57 -5.32 7.72 49.17
N ARG A 58 -4.19 6.98 49.08
CA ARG A 58 -3.34 6.63 50.23
C ARG A 58 -2.17 7.60 50.50
N THR A 59 -2.01 8.64 49.69
CA THR A 59 -0.96 9.66 49.87
C THR A 59 -1.55 11.02 50.22
N SER A 60 -1.89 11.20 51.49
CA SER A 60 -2.27 12.49 52.09
C SER A 60 -1.01 13.26 52.50
N CYS A 61 -0.67 14.33 51.78
CA CYS A 61 0.23 15.38 52.26
C CYS A 61 -0.58 16.70 52.44
N PRO A 62 -0.46 17.43 53.56
CA PRO A 62 -1.45 18.42 53.97
C PRO A 62 -1.06 19.86 53.60
N CYS A 63 -1.77 20.47 52.65
CA CYS A 63 -1.90 21.94 52.60
C CYS A 63 -3.20 22.39 51.90
N LYS A 64 -4.16 22.81 52.72
CA LYS A 64 -5.18 23.90 52.57
C LYS A 64 -5.49 24.39 51.13
N TYR A 65 -6.72 24.44 50.61
CA TYR A 65 -7.93 25.12 51.11
C TYR A 65 -9.21 24.65 50.36
N SER A 66 -10.37 24.93 50.96
CA SER A 66 -11.75 24.42 50.76
C SER A 66 -12.36 24.37 49.34
N PHE A 67 -13.01 23.23 49.05
CA PHE A 67 -14.08 23.08 48.06
C PHE A 67 -15.43 23.45 48.70
N LEU A 68 -16.14 24.41 48.10
CA LEU A 68 -17.60 24.51 48.21
C LEU A 68 -18.21 24.21 46.84
N ASP A 69 -19.30 23.48 46.92
CA ASP A 69 -20.05 22.76 45.90
C ASP A 69 -20.66 23.66 44.81
N ASN A 70 -20.66 23.17 43.56
CA ASN A 70 -21.75 23.32 42.58
C ASN A 70 -21.39 22.76 41.19
N ASN A 71 -21.93 21.58 40.87
CA ASN A 71 -22.49 21.17 39.57
C ASN A 71 -21.94 21.81 38.28
N LYS A 72 -20.69 21.50 37.89
CA LYS A 72 -20.26 21.56 36.49
C LYS A 72 -19.38 20.36 36.14
N LYS A 73 -19.67 19.73 35.00
CA LYS A 73 -18.91 18.65 34.36
C LYS A 73 -17.39 18.93 34.49
N LEU A 74 -16.67 18.05 35.18
CA LEU A 74 -15.21 18.11 35.28
C LEU A 74 -14.61 17.74 33.92
N ALA A 75 -14.13 18.75 33.19
CA ALA A 75 -13.21 18.58 32.07
C ALA A 75 -11.86 18.07 32.60
N PRO A 76 -11.14 17.21 31.87
CA PRO A 76 -9.80 16.80 32.25
C PRO A 76 -8.85 17.99 32.08
N ARG A 77 -8.46 18.64 33.19
CA ARG A 77 -7.30 19.53 33.22
C ARG A 77 -6.03 18.69 33.22
N ARG A 78 -5.53 18.39 32.02
CA ARG A 78 -4.13 18.61 31.69
C ARG A 78 -4.13 19.70 30.62
N ASP A 79 -3.43 20.78 30.86
CA ASP A 79 -3.14 21.80 29.85
C ASP A 79 -2.21 21.21 28.80
N VAL A 80 -2.74 20.30 27.97
CA VAL A 80 -2.13 19.98 26.67
C VAL A 80 -2.80 20.93 25.69
N PRO A 81 -2.07 21.87 25.08
CA PRO A 81 -2.62 22.68 24.02
C PRO A 81 -3.20 21.74 22.95
N THR A 82 -4.48 21.91 22.61
CA THR A 82 -5.07 21.22 21.47
C THR A 82 -4.51 21.88 20.24
N TYR A 83 -3.43 21.33 19.73
CA TYR A 83 -2.83 21.82 18.50
C TYR A 83 -3.77 21.47 17.33
N PRO A 84 -3.99 22.38 16.36
CA PRO A 84 -4.67 22.01 15.13
C PRO A 84 -3.94 20.82 14.46
N LYS A 85 -4.70 19.92 13.82
CA LYS A 85 -4.22 18.62 13.27
C LYS A 85 -2.91 18.70 12.46
N TYR A 86 -2.63 19.83 11.82
CA TYR A 86 -1.41 20.05 11.03
C TYR A 86 -0.13 20.27 11.84
N LEU A 87 -0.19 20.36 13.17
CA LEU A 87 0.98 20.40 14.04
C LEU A 87 1.26 18.99 14.58
N LEU A 88 2.36 18.39 14.10
CA LEU A 88 2.75 17.04 14.48
C LEU A 88 3.17 16.97 15.95
N SER A 89 2.69 15.96 16.68
CA SER A 89 3.14 15.72 18.05
C SER A 89 4.57 15.13 18.06
N PRO A 90 5.31 15.23 19.18
CA PRO A 90 6.62 14.57 19.30
C PRO A 90 6.55 13.06 19.03
N GLU A 91 5.50 12.38 19.50
CA GLU A 91 5.30 10.95 19.27
C GLU A 91 5.08 10.63 17.79
N THR A 92 4.40 11.54 17.07
CA THR A 92 4.21 11.43 15.62
C THR A 92 5.53 11.52 14.89
N ILE A 93 6.37 12.50 15.26
CA ILE A 93 7.70 12.70 14.67
C ILE A 93 8.59 11.46 14.90
N ASP A 94 8.61 10.93 16.12
CA ASP A 94 9.40 9.73 16.44
C ASP A 94 8.90 8.49 15.70
N ALA A 95 7.58 8.35 15.53
CA ALA A 95 6.98 7.26 14.75
C ALA A 95 7.24 7.40 13.25
N LEU A 96 7.28 8.63 12.72
CA LEU A 96 7.47 8.92 11.30
C LEU A 96 8.80 8.40 10.77
N ARG A 97 9.80 8.23 11.64
CA ARG A 97 11.14 7.69 11.31
C ARG A 97 11.16 6.15 11.16
N LYS A 98 10.05 5.45 11.37
CA LYS A 98 10.00 3.99 11.43
C LYS A 98 9.09 3.42 10.33
N PRO A 99 9.40 2.23 9.78
CA PRO A 99 8.55 1.58 8.78
C PRO A 99 7.18 1.15 9.35
N THR A 100 7.04 1.14 10.67
CA THR A 100 5.79 0.82 11.39
C THR A 100 4.79 1.98 11.47
N PHE A 101 5.08 3.14 10.86
CA PHE A 101 4.17 4.28 10.85
C PHE A 101 2.84 3.90 10.17
N ASP A 102 1.73 4.06 10.89
CA ASP A 102 0.40 3.81 10.35
C ASP A 102 -0.02 4.97 9.46
N VAL A 103 0.07 4.74 8.15
CA VAL A 103 -0.23 5.73 7.12
C VAL A 103 -1.72 6.02 6.99
N TRP A 104 -2.61 5.18 7.50
CA TRP A 104 -4.07 5.31 7.31
C TRP A 104 -4.74 6.30 8.26
N LEU A 105 -4.04 6.68 9.35
CA LEU A 105 -4.57 7.60 10.36
C LEU A 105 -4.68 9.06 9.89
N TRP A 106 -3.99 9.41 8.81
CA TRP A 106 -3.69 10.79 8.46
C TRP A 106 -4.50 11.29 7.26
N GLU A 107 -5.09 12.46 7.39
CA GLU A 107 -5.70 13.22 6.30
C GLU A 107 -4.60 13.87 5.41
N PRO A 108 -4.92 14.30 4.18
CA PRO A 108 -3.93 14.88 3.27
C PRO A 108 -3.14 16.05 3.86
N ASN A 109 -3.79 16.94 4.62
CA ASN A 109 -3.12 18.07 5.27
C ASN A 109 -2.07 17.63 6.31
N GLU A 110 -2.32 16.52 7.01
CA GLU A 110 -1.40 15.99 8.01
C GLU A 110 -0.23 15.27 7.34
N MET A 111 -0.48 14.54 6.25
CA MET A 111 0.57 13.96 5.41
C MET A 111 1.48 15.04 4.81
N LEU A 112 0.92 16.17 4.35
CA LEU A 112 1.69 17.32 3.89
C LEU A 112 2.60 17.88 5.01
N SER A 113 2.10 18.03 6.23
CA SER A 113 2.92 18.44 7.38
C SER A 113 4.04 17.44 7.67
N CYS A 114 3.79 16.13 7.56
CA CYS A 114 4.82 15.10 7.67
C CYS A 114 5.91 15.25 6.60
N LEU A 115 5.52 15.45 5.33
CA LEU A 115 6.48 15.67 4.24
C LEU A 115 7.29 16.97 4.44
N GLU A 116 6.64 18.06 4.84
CA GLU A 116 7.33 19.31 5.19
C GLU A 116 8.34 19.09 6.32
N HIS A 117 7.94 18.38 7.38
CA HIS A 117 8.81 18.04 8.50
C HIS A 117 10.05 17.26 8.04
N MET A 118 9.90 16.23 7.19
CA MET A 118 11.03 15.43 6.70
C MET A 118 12.10 16.31 6.03
N TYR A 119 11.72 17.29 5.21
CA TYR A 119 12.66 18.20 4.55
C TYR A 119 13.43 19.09 5.53
N HIS A 120 12.75 19.55 6.59
CA HIS A 120 13.39 20.31 7.66
C HIS A 120 14.32 19.45 8.49
N ASP A 121 13.85 18.28 8.92
CA ASP A 121 14.54 17.38 9.83
C ASP A 121 15.80 16.76 9.21
N LEU A 122 15.75 16.43 7.91
CA LEU A 122 16.92 15.99 7.14
C LEU A 122 17.91 17.12 6.82
N GLY A 123 17.61 18.38 7.19
CA GLY A 123 18.45 19.54 6.92
C GLY A 123 18.39 20.04 5.46
N LEU A 124 17.54 19.46 4.62
CA LEU A 124 17.43 19.81 3.19
C LEU A 124 17.03 21.27 2.98
N VAL A 125 16.10 21.77 3.80
CA VAL A 125 15.69 23.19 3.76
C VAL A 125 16.87 24.12 4.03
N ARG A 126 17.68 23.79 5.04
CA ARG A 126 18.84 24.58 5.46
C ARG A 126 19.93 24.54 4.40
N ASP A 127 20.32 23.35 3.96
CA ASP A 127 21.52 23.15 3.15
C ASP A 127 21.32 23.61 1.69
N PHE A 128 20.08 23.57 1.19
CA PHE A 128 19.73 24.02 -0.16
C PHE A 128 19.00 25.36 -0.19
N SER A 129 18.90 26.04 0.97
CA SER A 129 18.23 27.34 1.11
C SER A 129 16.81 27.34 0.53
N ILE A 130 16.04 26.27 0.79
CA ILE A 130 14.66 26.17 0.33
C ILE A 130 13.81 27.18 1.11
N HIS A 131 13.05 28.00 0.41
CA HIS A 131 12.14 28.92 1.08
C HIS A 131 10.94 28.13 1.67
N PRO A 132 10.65 28.19 2.99
CA PRO A 132 9.64 27.33 3.61
C PRO A 132 8.23 27.44 3.01
N ILE A 133 7.84 28.65 2.58
CA ILE A 133 6.54 28.84 1.89
C ILE A 133 6.54 28.20 0.50
N THR A 134 7.67 28.20 -0.20
CA THR A 134 7.82 27.54 -1.50
C THR A 134 7.75 26.03 -1.34
N LEU A 135 8.36 25.48 -0.29
CA LEU A 135 8.22 24.06 0.06
C LEU A 135 6.75 23.66 0.24
N ARG A 136 5.98 24.44 1.01
CA ARG A 136 4.54 24.18 1.19
C ARG A 136 3.75 24.25 -0.10
N ARG A 137 3.98 25.29 -0.93
CA ARG A 137 3.31 25.45 -2.22
C ARG A 137 3.65 24.33 -3.20
N TRP A 138 4.91 23.90 -3.21
CA TRP A 138 5.36 22.75 -3.99
C TRP A 138 4.64 21.47 -3.54
N LEU A 139 4.61 21.16 -2.24
CA LEU A 139 3.92 19.98 -1.72
C LEU A 139 2.41 20.00 -2.02
N LEU A 140 1.76 21.16 -1.91
CA LEU A 140 0.35 21.33 -2.29
C LEU A 140 0.13 21.11 -3.79
N CYS A 141 1.01 21.63 -4.64
CA CYS A 141 0.92 21.44 -6.09
C CYS A 141 1.19 19.99 -6.49
N VAL A 142 2.15 19.31 -5.83
CA VAL A 142 2.37 17.87 -5.99
C VAL A 142 1.10 17.09 -5.63
N GLN A 143 0.51 17.36 -4.46
CA GLN A 143 -0.73 16.70 -4.04
C GLN A 143 -1.85 16.88 -5.06
N ASP A 144 -2.05 18.10 -5.57
CA ASP A 144 -3.06 18.44 -6.58
C ASP A 144 -2.86 17.72 -7.92
N ASN A 145 -1.62 17.28 -8.20
CA ASN A 145 -1.26 16.54 -9.42
C ASN A 145 -1.20 15.01 -9.20
N TYR A 146 -1.48 14.52 -7.99
CA TYR A 146 -1.80 13.11 -7.78
C TYR A 146 -3.30 12.88 -7.99
N ARG A 147 -3.65 11.84 -8.74
CA ARG A 147 -5.06 11.50 -9.03
C ARG A 147 -5.67 10.65 -7.92
N ASP A 148 -7.00 10.65 -7.86
CA ASP A 148 -7.80 9.83 -6.96
C ASP A 148 -7.96 8.39 -7.48
N ASN A 149 -6.85 7.71 -7.80
CA ASN A 149 -6.86 6.29 -8.13
C ASN A 149 -6.95 5.44 -6.84
N PRO A 150 -7.44 4.19 -6.91
CA PRO A 150 -7.45 3.32 -5.73
C PRO A 150 -6.06 3.08 -5.14
N PHE A 151 -5.04 2.82 -5.96
CA PHE A 151 -3.68 2.55 -5.50
C PHE A 151 -2.72 3.72 -5.76
N HIS A 152 -2.50 4.10 -7.02
CA HIS A 152 -1.51 5.12 -7.39
C HIS A 152 -2.04 6.54 -7.13
N ASN A 153 -2.09 6.93 -5.86
CA ASN A 153 -2.63 8.19 -5.35
C ASN A 153 -1.65 8.90 -4.39
N PHE A 154 -2.05 10.05 -3.84
CA PHE A 154 -1.17 10.83 -2.96
C PHE A 154 -0.77 10.09 -1.67
N ARG A 155 -1.60 9.17 -1.16
CA ARG A 155 -1.23 8.36 0.01
C ARG A 155 -0.15 7.34 -0.34
N HIS A 156 -0.16 6.79 -1.56
CA HIS A 156 0.94 5.94 -2.04
C HIS A 156 2.24 6.73 -2.12
N CYS A 157 2.23 7.92 -2.74
CA CYS A 157 3.35 8.86 -2.70
C CYS A 157 3.90 9.09 -1.28
N PHE A 158 3.00 9.33 -0.33
CA PHE A 158 3.35 9.48 1.07
C PHE A 158 3.99 8.21 1.66
N CYS A 159 3.45 7.03 1.39
CA CYS A 159 4.03 5.74 1.82
C CYS A 159 5.46 5.56 1.33
N VAL A 160 5.73 5.81 0.05
CA VAL A 160 7.04 5.66 -0.58
C VAL A 160 8.03 6.64 0.04
N THR A 161 7.63 7.90 0.19
CA THR A 161 8.47 8.93 0.78
C THR A 161 8.76 8.67 2.26
N GLN A 162 7.75 8.25 3.02
CA GLN A 162 7.89 7.93 4.44
C GLN A 162 8.75 6.68 4.65
N MET A 163 8.69 5.70 3.74
CA MET A 163 9.60 4.55 3.76
C MET A 163 11.03 4.98 3.45
N MET A 164 11.26 5.86 2.46
CA MET A 164 12.58 6.43 2.17
C MET A 164 13.15 7.15 3.40
N TYR A 165 12.35 7.98 4.05
CA TYR A 165 12.72 8.65 5.29
C TYR A 165 13.06 7.65 6.41
N SER A 166 12.28 6.58 6.56
CA SER A 166 12.59 5.50 7.51
C SER A 166 13.91 4.80 7.20
N MET A 167 14.17 4.49 5.93
CA MET A 167 15.43 3.88 5.50
C MET A 167 16.63 4.81 5.71
N ILE A 168 16.46 6.13 5.54
CA ILE A 168 17.52 7.10 5.82
C ILE A 168 17.99 6.99 7.28
N TRP A 169 17.06 6.88 8.23
CA TRP A 169 17.39 6.70 9.64
C TRP A 169 17.89 5.29 9.96
N LEU A 170 17.16 4.27 9.52
CA LEU A 170 17.45 2.87 9.82
C LEU A 170 18.84 2.47 9.35
N CYS A 171 19.20 2.85 8.12
CA CYS A 171 20.45 2.46 7.47
C CYS A 171 21.58 3.49 7.67
N GLY A 172 21.35 4.59 8.39
CA GLY A 172 22.35 5.65 8.58
C GLY A 172 22.79 6.29 7.27
N LEU A 173 21.86 6.52 6.33
CA LEU A 173 22.20 6.89 4.95
C LEU A 173 22.91 8.24 4.83
N GLN A 174 22.71 9.17 5.76
CA GLN A 174 23.43 10.46 5.78
C GLN A 174 24.94 10.30 6.06
N GLU A 175 25.41 9.13 6.50
CA GLU A 175 26.84 8.82 6.62
C GLU A 175 27.45 8.30 5.31
N LYS A 176 26.62 7.87 4.36
CA LYS A 176 27.03 7.23 3.10
C LYS A 176 26.78 8.12 1.88
N PHE A 177 25.75 8.96 1.96
CA PHE A 177 25.28 9.80 0.87
C PHE A 177 25.55 11.27 1.14
N SER A 178 25.78 12.03 0.08
CA SER A 178 25.80 13.49 0.17
C SER A 178 24.39 14.03 0.46
N GLN A 179 24.28 15.24 0.99
CA GLN A 179 22.97 15.88 1.15
C GLN A 179 22.24 16.08 -0.20
N MET A 180 22.97 16.14 -1.32
CA MET A 180 22.37 16.20 -2.65
C MET A 180 21.75 14.86 -3.06
N ASP A 181 22.38 13.74 -2.70
CA ASP A 181 21.78 12.41 -2.89
C ASP A 181 20.52 12.24 -2.03
N ILE A 182 20.53 12.71 -0.78
CA ILE A 182 19.33 12.69 0.09
C ILE A 182 18.22 13.56 -0.50
N MET A 183 18.56 14.74 -1.04
CA MET A 183 17.60 15.59 -1.77
C MET A 183 16.99 14.85 -2.96
N VAL A 184 17.81 14.18 -3.77
CA VAL A 184 17.36 13.42 -4.94
C VAL A 184 16.45 12.26 -4.53
N LEU A 185 16.83 11.47 -3.51
CA LEU A 185 16.05 10.34 -3.02
C LEU A 185 14.65 10.78 -2.53
N MET A 186 14.60 11.81 -1.69
CA MET A 186 13.34 12.32 -1.13
C MET A 186 12.45 12.98 -2.20
N THR A 187 13.03 13.78 -3.09
CA THR A 187 12.24 14.48 -4.12
C THR A 187 11.75 13.51 -5.19
N ALA A 188 12.57 12.53 -5.60
CA ALA A 188 12.15 11.49 -6.53
C ALA A 188 11.02 10.62 -5.94
N ALA A 189 11.14 10.19 -4.68
CA ALA A 189 10.09 9.43 -4.00
C ALA A 189 8.74 10.16 -3.97
N ILE A 190 8.73 11.47 -3.74
CA ILE A 190 7.52 12.29 -3.76
C ILE A 190 6.92 12.42 -5.17
N CYS A 191 7.75 12.38 -6.22
CA CYS A 191 7.32 12.72 -7.58
C CYS A 191 7.10 11.50 -8.49
N HIS A 192 7.46 10.29 -8.03
CA HIS A 192 7.66 9.15 -8.93
C HIS A 192 6.42 8.70 -9.69
N ASP A 193 5.22 9.02 -9.19
CA ASP A 193 3.92 8.60 -9.74
C ASP A 193 2.98 9.77 -10.06
N LEU A 194 3.53 10.98 -10.22
CA LEU A 194 2.74 12.17 -10.52
C LEU A 194 1.86 11.99 -11.75
N ASP A 195 0.57 12.32 -11.63
CA ASP A 195 -0.43 12.22 -12.68
C ASP A 195 -0.65 10.79 -13.24
N HIS A 196 -0.40 9.75 -12.43
CA HIS A 196 -0.67 8.36 -12.82
C HIS A 196 -2.15 8.16 -13.24
N PRO A 197 -2.44 7.56 -14.40
CA PRO A 197 -3.80 7.51 -14.95
C PRO A 197 -4.65 6.34 -14.43
N GLY A 198 -4.09 5.45 -13.61
CA GLY A 198 -4.77 4.25 -13.12
C GLY A 198 -4.65 3.02 -14.03
N TYR A 199 -3.81 3.10 -15.07
CA TYR A 199 -3.57 2.01 -16.03
C TYR A 199 -2.10 1.97 -16.39
N ASN A 200 -1.48 0.80 -16.26
CA ASN A 200 -0.03 0.62 -16.39
C ASN A 200 0.51 0.78 -17.82
N ASN A 201 1.83 0.74 -17.99
CA ASN A 201 2.51 0.85 -19.28
C ASN A 201 2.02 -0.16 -20.33
N THR A 202 1.70 -1.40 -19.93
CA THR A 202 1.19 -2.42 -20.86
C THR A 202 -0.14 -1.99 -21.49
N TYR A 203 -1.04 -1.43 -20.69
CA TYR A 203 -2.28 -0.84 -21.21
C TYR A 203 -1.98 0.35 -22.12
N GLN A 204 -1.11 1.29 -21.70
CA GLN A 204 -0.79 2.48 -22.50
C GLN A 204 -0.34 2.09 -23.91
N ILE A 205 0.57 1.10 -24.01
CA ILE A 205 1.15 0.62 -25.27
C ILE A 205 0.11 -0.13 -26.10
N ASN A 206 -0.60 -1.09 -25.50
CA ASN A 206 -1.59 -1.90 -26.23
C ASN A 206 -2.76 -1.06 -26.75
N ALA A 207 -3.24 -0.10 -25.95
CA ALA A 207 -4.28 0.84 -26.33
C ALA A 207 -3.77 2.00 -27.20
N ARG A 208 -2.45 2.11 -27.41
CA ARG A 208 -1.79 3.16 -28.20
C ARG A 208 -2.22 4.57 -27.76
N THR A 209 -2.23 4.78 -26.45
CA THR A 209 -2.66 6.05 -25.86
C THR A 209 -1.73 7.20 -26.25
N GLU A 210 -2.15 8.44 -25.98
CA GLU A 210 -1.30 9.61 -26.24
C GLU A 210 0.05 9.53 -25.50
N LEU A 211 0.10 8.94 -24.31
CA LEU A 211 1.34 8.75 -23.56
C LEU A 211 2.28 7.77 -24.25
N ALA A 212 1.77 6.61 -24.69
CA ALA A 212 2.56 5.62 -25.42
C ALA A 212 3.12 6.21 -26.72
N VAL A 213 2.29 6.93 -27.48
CA VAL A 213 2.73 7.62 -28.71
C VAL A 213 3.78 8.69 -28.42
N ARG A 214 3.58 9.51 -27.36
CA ARG A 214 4.52 10.58 -26.97
C ARG A 214 5.89 10.04 -26.58
N TYR A 215 5.93 8.92 -25.87
CA TYR A 215 7.16 8.33 -25.33
C TYR A 215 7.67 7.12 -26.13
N ASN A 216 7.08 6.84 -27.30
CA ASN A 216 7.48 5.78 -28.21
C ASN A 216 7.60 4.41 -27.51
N ASP A 217 6.61 4.09 -26.67
CA ASP A 217 6.52 2.84 -25.90
C ASP A 217 7.65 2.60 -24.87
N ILE A 218 8.52 3.58 -24.61
CA ILE A 218 9.64 3.47 -23.67
C ILE A 218 9.23 4.12 -22.34
N SER A 219 8.96 3.28 -21.33
CA SER A 219 8.49 3.68 -19.98
C SER A 219 7.54 4.90 -20.01
N PRO A 220 6.39 4.84 -20.72
CA PRO A 220 5.55 6.02 -20.95
C PRO A 220 5.09 6.73 -19.68
N LEU A 221 4.75 5.97 -18.64
CA LEU A 221 4.27 6.52 -17.38
C LEU A 221 5.40 7.18 -16.58
N GLU A 222 6.52 6.50 -16.40
CA GLU A 222 7.64 7.02 -15.61
C GLU A 222 8.26 8.27 -16.25
N ASN A 223 8.30 8.33 -17.59
CA ASN A 223 8.66 9.55 -18.30
C ASN A 223 7.63 10.67 -18.06
N HIS A 224 6.34 10.35 -18.05
CA HIS A 224 5.27 11.31 -17.77
C HIS A 224 5.35 11.86 -16.34
N HIS A 225 5.50 11.00 -15.34
CA HIS A 225 5.66 11.39 -13.93
C HIS A 225 6.84 12.36 -13.77
N CYS A 226 7.97 12.03 -14.39
CA CYS A 226 9.15 12.87 -14.37
C CYS A 226 8.92 14.21 -15.10
N ALA A 227 8.24 14.21 -16.26
CA ALA A 227 7.91 15.42 -16.99
C ALA A 227 7.02 16.36 -16.15
N VAL A 228 5.98 15.83 -15.51
CA VAL A 228 5.07 16.59 -14.62
C VAL A 228 5.83 17.15 -13.42
N ALA A 229 6.71 16.36 -12.78
CA ALA A 229 7.53 16.80 -11.66
C ALA A 229 8.32 18.09 -12.00
N PHE A 230 8.94 18.12 -13.18
CA PHE A 230 9.71 19.29 -13.62
C PHE A 230 8.87 20.41 -14.20
N GLN A 231 7.64 20.15 -14.66
CA GLN A 231 6.68 21.21 -14.97
C GLN A 231 6.24 21.94 -13.70
N ILE A 232 6.00 21.23 -12.61
CA ILE A 232 5.71 21.82 -11.30
C ILE A 232 6.90 22.66 -10.82
N LEU A 233 8.12 22.09 -10.85
CA LEU A 233 9.34 22.80 -10.42
C LEU A 233 9.73 23.98 -11.32
N ALA A 234 9.19 24.05 -12.54
CA ALA A 234 9.39 25.21 -13.42
C ALA A 234 8.54 26.42 -13.02
N GLN A 235 7.47 26.23 -12.23
CA GLN A 235 6.67 27.32 -11.68
C GLN A 235 7.45 28.01 -10.54
N PRO A 236 7.74 29.32 -10.63
CA PRO A 236 8.59 30.00 -9.65
C PRO A 236 8.13 29.88 -8.19
N GLU A 237 6.82 29.79 -7.96
CA GLU A 237 6.19 29.65 -6.65
C GLU A 237 6.26 28.24 -6.06
N CYS A 238 6.56 27.24 -6.87
CA CYS A 238 6.73 25.83 -6.49
C CYS A 238 8.18 25.35 -6.67
N ASN A 239 9.09 26.21 -7.13
CA ASN A 239 10.48 25.84 -7.38
C ASN A 239 11.29 25.79 -6.07
N ILE A 240 11.29 24.64 -5.41
CA ILE A 240 12.13 24.41 -4.20
C ILE A 240 13.64 24.48 -4.49
N PHE A 241 14.05 24.46 -5.77
CA PHE A 241 15.44 24.56 -6.19
C PHE A 241 15.85 25.95 -6.69
N SER A 242 15.02 26.99 -6.47
CA SER A 242 15.26 28.35 -6.97
C SER A 242 16.60 28.96 -6.52
N ASN A 243 17.11 28.53 -5.37
CA ASN A 243 18.37 29.00 -4.78
C ASN A 243 19.54 28.03 -4.99
N VAL A 244 19.32 26.91 -5.69
CA VAL A 244 20.37 25.94 -6.01
C VAL A 244 21.14 26.44 -7.25
N PRO A 245 22.49 26.47 -7.22
CA PRO A 245 23.28 26.81 -8.40
C PRO A 245 22.95 25.92 -9.59
N VAL A 246 23.07 26.45 -10.80
CA VAL A 246 22.68 25.77 -12.04
C VAL A 246 23.29 24.37 -12.18
N ASP A 247 24.56 24.19 -11.82
CA ASP A 247 25.21 22.88 -11.91
C ASP A 247 24.71 21.89 -10.85
N GLY A 248 24.37 22.37 -9.66
CA GLY A 248 23.68 21.55 -8.64
C GLY A 248 22.28 21.15 -9.10
N PHE A 249 21.53 22.06 -9.72
CA PHE A 249 20.21 21.75 -10.29
C PHE A 249 20.31 20.70 -11.40
N LYS A 250 21.32 20.76 -12.28
CA LYS A 250 21.54 19.73 -13.31
C LYS A 250 21.79 18.36 -12.69
N GLN A 251 22.60 18.29 -11.63
CA GLN A 251 22.89 17.05 -10.91
C GLN A 251 21.63 16.48 -10.24
N ILE A 252 20.87 17.32 -9.53
CA ILE A 252 19.59 16.92 -8.92
C ILE A 252 18.63 16.41 -9.98
N ARG A 253 18.48 17.16 -11.08
CA ARG A 253 17.59 16.80 -12.19
C ARG A 253 17.97 15.45 -12.79
N GLN A 254 19.24 15.23 -13.09
CA GLN A 254 19.72 13.97 -13.63
C GLN A 254 19.47 12.80 -12.67
N GLY A 255 19.76 13.01 -11.38
CA GLY A 255 19.51 12.00 -10.35
C GLY A 255 18.03 11.63 -10.26
N MET A 256 17.13 12.62 -10.18
CA MET A 256 15.69 12.38 -10.12
C MET A 256 15.16 11.66 -11.37
N ILE A 257 15.61 12.04 -12.57
CA ILE A 257 15.24 11.34 -13.81
C ILE A 257 15.63 9.86 -13.72
N THR A 258 16.87 9.58 -13.34
CA THR A 258 17.36 8.20 -13.20
C THR A 258 16.53 7.40 -12.20
N LEU A 259 16.16 7.99 -11.05
CA LEU A 259 15.41 7.30 -10.01
C LEU A 259 13.95 7.06 -10.38
N ILE A 260 13.26 8.05 -10.95
CA ILE A 260 11.87 7.90 -11.37
C ILE A 260 11.78 6.88 -12.51
N LEU A 261 12.67 6.94 -13.51
CA LEU A 261 12.67 5.91 -14.57
C LEU A 261 13.09 4.51 -14.10
N ALA A 262 13.68 4.39 -12.91
CA ALA A 262 14.03 3.10 -12.33
C ALA A 262 12.84 2.40 -11.66
N THR A 263 11.74 3.12 -11.35
CA THR A 263 10.56 2.51 -10.73
C THR A 263 9.83 1.56 -11.68
N ASP A 264 9.94 1.76 -13.01
CA ASP A 264 9.40 0.85 -14.03
C ASP A 264 9.78 -0.62 -13.74
N MET A 265 8.77 -1.42 -13.42
CA MET A 265 8.95 -2.82 -13.05
C MET A 265 9.35 -3.71 -14.24
N ALA A 266 9.20 -3.25 -15.49
CA ALA A 266 9.76 -3.93 -16.65
C ALA A 266 11.30 -4.00 -16.61
N ARG A 267 11.94 -3.09 -15.87
CA ARG A 267 13.40 -3.01 -15.69
C ARG A 267 13.90 -3.64 -14.39
N HIS A 268 13.01 -4.27 -13.61
CA HIS A 268 13.38 -4.81 -12.30
C HIS A 268 14.54 -5.81 -12.37
N GLU A 269 14.47 -6.78 -13.28
CA GLU A 269 15.50 -7.81 -13.44
C GLU A 269 16.85 -7.22 -13.89
N GLU A 270 16.83 -6.34 -14.91
CA GLU A 270 18.01 -5.61 -15.39
C GLU A 270 18.73 -4.87 -14.24
N ILE A 271 17.99 -4.07 -13.47
CA ILE A 271 18.55 -3.26 -12.38
C ILE A 271 19.05 -4.14 -11.24
N MET A 272 18.31 -5.20 -10.89
CA MET A 272 18.70 -6.14 -9.85
C MET A 272 20.00 -6.88 -10.19
N ASP A 273 20.17 -7.30 -11.44
CA ASP A 273 21.36 -8.03 -11.87
C ASP A 273 22.60 -7.12 -11.93
N LEU A 274 22.46 -5.90 -12.45
CA LEU A 274 23.51 -4.89 -12.39
C LEU A 274 23.92 -4.59 -10.95
N PHE A 275 22.96 -4.44 -10.03
CA PHE A 275 23.29 -4.20 -8.62
C PHE A 275 23.97 -5.40 -7.97
N LYS A 276 23.50 -6.64 -8.22
CA LYS A 276 24.14 -7.86 -7.70
C LYS A 276 25.58 -8.02 -8.20
N GLU A 277 25.86 -7.66 -9.45
CA GLU A 277 27.21 -7.63 -10.00
C GLU A 277 28.11 -6.69 -9.18
N LYS A 278 27.64 -5.46 -8.90
CA LYS A 278 28.43 -4.51 -8.09
C LYS A 278 28.54 -4.92 -6.62
N MET A 279 27.59 -5.71 -6.12
CA MET A 279 27.61 -6.21 -4.74
C MET A 279 28.74 -7.21 -4.44
N GLU A 280 29.38 -7.80 -5.45
CA GLU A 280 30.56 -8.65 -5.24
C GLU A 280 31.74 -7.87 -4.62
N ASN A 281 31.87 -6.59 -4.97
CA ASN A 281 32.87 -5.68 -4.42
C ASN A 281 32.33 -4.23 -4.38
N PHE A 282 31.30 -4.03 -3.57
CA PHE A 282 30.61 -2.75 -3.48
C PHE A 282 31.53 -1.64 -2.93
N ASP A 283 31.44 -0.45 -3.50
CA ASP A 283 32.32 0.68 -3.21
C ASP A 283 31.50 1.98 -3.15
N TYR A 284 31.44 2.57 -1.96
CA TYR A 284 30.70 3.81 -1.70
C TYR A 284 31.32 5.05 -2.36
N SER A 285 32.59 4.96 -2.80
CA SER A 285 33.25 6.05 -3.52
C SER A 285 33.02 6.01 -5.03
N ASN A 286 32.44 4.92 -5.55
CA ASN A 286 32.14 4.75 -6.96
C ASN A 286 30.74 5.28 -7.30
N GLU A 287 30.65 6.25 -8.20
CA GLU A 287 29.39 6.90 -8.58
C GLU A 287 28.37 5.95 -9.24
N GLU A 288 28.82 4.96 -10.01
CA GLU A 288 27.95 3.96 -10.65
C GLU A 288 27.33 3.05 -9.57
N HIS A 289 28.13 2.59 -8.62
CA HIS A 289 27.67 1.77 -7.49
C HIS A 289 26.64 2.53 -6.66
N MET A 290 26.91 3.81 -6.37
CA MET A 290 26.00 4.67 -5.62
C MET A 290 24.73 5.00 -6.41
N THR A 291 24.79 5.11 -7.73
CA THR A 291 23.62 5.31 -8.59
C THR A 291 22.71 4.08 -8.56
N LEU A 292 23.27 2.87 -8.73
CA LEU A 292 22.51 1.62 -8.62
C LEU A 292 21.93 1.44 -7.22
N LEU A 293 22.67 1.78 -6.16
CA LEU A 293 22.14 1.73 -4.81
C LEU A 293 20.94 2.67 -4.63
N LYS A 294 20.99 3.91 -5.12
CA LYS A 294 19.85 4.82 -5.08
C LYS A 294 18.64 4.30 -5.87
N MET A 295 18.87 3.68 -7.03
CA MET A 295 17.81 3.04 -7.82
C MET A 295 17.16 1.89 -7.03
N ILE A 296 17.95 1.05 -6.37
CA ILE A 296 17.42 -0.02 -5.53
C ILE A 296 16.68 0.54 -4.31
N LEU A 297 17.17 1.60 -3.68
CA LEU A 297 16.51 2.22 -2.52
C LEU A 297 15.13 2.78 -2.88
N ILE A 298 14.99 3.51 -3.99
CA ILE A 298 13.66 4.01 -4.41
C ILE A 298 12.73 2.85 -4.77
N LYS A 299 13.22 1.81 -5.48
CA LYS A 299 12.42 0.61 -5.77
C LYS A 299 12.01 -0.12 -4.50
N CYS A 300 12.89 -0.26 -3.52
CA CYS A 300 12.55 -0.82 -2.21
C CYS A 300 11.39 -0.06 -1.57
N CYS A 301 11.43 1.26 -1.58
CA CYS A 301 10.41 2.11 -0.95
C CYS A 301 9.08 2.06 -1.70
N ASP A 302 9.12 2.07 -3.03
CA ASP A 302 7.98 2.04 -3.94
C ASP A 302 7.08 0.82 -3.65
N ILE A 303 7.67 -0.38 -3.67
CA ILE A 303 6.93 -1.63 -3.46
C ILE A 303 6.99 -2.14 -2.00
N SER A 304 7.14 -1.22 -1.03
CA SER A 304 7.38 -1.57 0.39
C SER A 304 6.14 -1.88 1.23
N ASN A 305 4.92 -1.89 0.67
CA ASN A 305 3.70 -2.01 1.48
C ASN A 305 3.71 -3.23 2.41
N GLU A 306 4.16 -4.39 1.94
CA GLU A 306 4.24 -5.64 2.70
C GLU A 306 5.38 -5.69 3.74
N VAL A 307 6.22 -4.65 3.81
CA VAL A 307 7.19 -4.46 4.89
C VAL A 307 6.50 -3.89 6.14
N ARG A 308 5.36 -3.20 5.97
CA ARG A 308 4.62 -2.57 7.06
C ARG A 308 3.88 -3.62 7.90
N PRO A 309 3.44 -3.28 9.12
CA PRO A 309 2.56 -4.14 9.90
C PRO A 309 1.34 -4.57 9.08
N THR A 310 0.86 -5.80 9.29
CA THR A 310 -0.21 -6.43 8.50
C THR A 310 -1.45 -5.56 8.38
N GLU A 311 -1.86 -4.90 9.47
CA GLU A 311 -3.06 -4.06 9.52
C GLU A 311 -2.91 -2.79 8.66
N VAL A 312 -1.67 -2.36 8.41
CA VAL A 312 -1.34 -1.22 7.55
C VAL A 312 -1.14 -1.67 6.10
N ALA A 313 -0.58 -2.85 5.88
CA ALA A 313 -0.27 -3.41 4.57
C ALA A 313 -1.51 -3.95 3.83
N GLU A 314 -2.37 -4.70 4.52
CA GLU A 314 -3.46 -5.45 3.90
C GLU A 314 -4.48 -4.58 3.12
N PRO A 315 -4.88 -3.38 3.59
CA PRO A 315 -5.77 -2.51 2.82
C PRO A 315 -5.18 -2.06 1.48
N TRP A 316 -3.85 -1.97 1.35
CA TRP A 316 -3.22 -1.62 0.08
C TRP A 316 -3.39 -2.71 -0.98
N VAL A 317 -3.54 -3.97 -0.59
CA VAL A 317 -3.79 -5.07 -1.53
C VAL A 317 -5.18 -4.95 -2.15
N ASP A 318 -6.18 -4.52 -1.37
CA ASP A 318 -7.51 -4.22 -1.90
C ASP A 318 -7.44 -3.08 -2.92
N CYS A 319 -6.78 -1.98 -2.57
CA CYS A 319 -6.57 -0.84 -3.47
C CYS A 319 -5.87 -1.25 -4.78
N LEU A 320 -4.82 -2.07 -4.69
CA LEU A 320 -4.07 -2.55 -5.85
C LEU A 320 -4.95 -3.41 -6.76
N LEU A 321 -5.66 -4.37 -6.18
CA LEU A 321 -6.53 -5.26 -6.95
C LEU A 321 -7.71 -4.50 -7.57
N GLU A 322 -8.28 -3.51 -6.89
CA GLU A 322 -9.32 -2.64 -7.46
C GLU A 322 -8.80 -1.95 -8.72
N GLU A 323 -7.59 -1.38 -8.68
CA GLU A 323 -6.99 -0.72 -9.84
C GLU A 323 -6.65 -1.70 -10.98
N TYR A 324 -6.08 -2.86 -10.65
CA TYR A 324 -5.79 -3.91 -11.64
C TYR A 324 -7.07 -4.46 -12.29
N PHE A 325 -8.14 -4.63 -11.52
CA PHE A 325 -9.41 -5.12 -12.03
C PHE A 325 -10.12 -4.08 -12.89
N MET A 326 -10.03 -2.80 -12.56
CA MET A 326 -10.50 -1.74 -13.46
C MET A 326 -9.76 -1.77 -14.81
N GLN A 327 -8.45 -1.98 -14.80
CA GLN A 327 -7.67 -2.12 -16.03
C GLN A 327 -8.08 -3.37 -16.82
N SER A 328 -8.10 -4.55 -16.19
CA SER A 328 -8.38 -5.80 -16.91
C SER A 328 -9.82 -5.86 -17.43
N ASP A 329 -10.80 -5.32 -16.71
CA ASP A 329 -12.18 -5.21 -17.18
C ASP A 329 -12.28 -4.29 -18.41
N ARG A 330 -11.50 -3.19 -18.44
CA ARG A 330 -11.42 -2.31 -19.59
C ARG A 330 -10.72 -2.96 -20.78
N GLU A 331 -9.61 -3.66 -20.55
CA GLU A 331 -8.91 -4.43 -21.59
C GLU A 331 -9.84 -5.46 -22.24
N LYS A 332 -10.62 -6.20 -21.43
CA LYS A 332 -11.66 -7.13 -21.92
C LYS A 332 -12.70 -6.41 -22.79
N ALA A 333 -13.19 -5.25 -22.34
CA ALA A 333 -14.20 -4.48 -23.06
C ALA A 333 -13.70 -3.91 -24.40
N GLU A 334 -12.42 -3.53 -24.47
CA GLU A 334 -11.76 -2.96 -25.65
C GLU A 334 -11.14 -4.03 -26.56
N GLY A 335 -11.17 -5.31 -26.17
CA GLY A 335 -10.58 -6.41 -26.93
C GLY A 335 -9.05 -6.44 -26.91
N LEU A 336 -8.44 -5.87 -25.87
CA LEU A 336 -7.00 -5.84 -25.64
C LEU A 336 -6.54 -7.10 -24.87
N PRO A 337 -5.23 -7.45 -24.95
CA PRO A 337 -4.66 -8.53 -24.14
C PRO A 337 -4.78 -8.24 -22.64
N VAL A 338 -5.17 -9.25 -21.86
CA VAL A 338 -5.30 -9.17 -20.39
C VAL A 338 -4.20 -9.99 -19.75
N ALA A 339 -3.49 -9.40 -18.78
CA ALA A 339 -2.48 -10.12 -18.01
C ALA A 339 -3.13 -11.04 -16.97
N PRO A 340 -2.75 -12.34 -16.86
CA PRO A 340 -3.37 -13.28 -15.92
C PRO A 340 -3.31 -12.85 -14.45
N PHE A 341 -2.27 -12.11 -14.05
CA PHE A 341 -2.10 -11.62 -12.69
C PHE A 341 -2.93 -10.37 -12.35
N MET A 342 -3.67 -9.83 -13.33
CA MET A 342 -4.61 -8.72 -13.17
C MET A 342 -6.07 -9.13 -13.41
N ASP A 343 -6.31 -10.38 -13.80
CA ASP A 343 -7.65 -10.84 -14.13
C ASP A 343 -8.46 -11.16 -12.86
N ARG A 344 -9.55 -10.42 -12.66
CA ARG A 344 -10.49 -10.60 -11.55
C ARG A 344 -11.07 -12.01 -11.42
N ASP A 345 -11.09 -12.77 -12.50
CA ASP A 345 -11.65 -14.13 -12.53
C ASP A 345 -10.66 -15.16 -11.99
N THR A 346 -9.37 -14.83 -11.93
CA THR A 346 -8.30 -15.77 -11.55
C THR A 346 -7.47 -15.33 -10.36
N VAL A 347 -7.48 -14.05 -9.99
CA VAL A 347 -6.62 -13.48 -8.96
C VAL A 347 -7.34 -13.42 -7.61
N THR A 348 -6.71 -14.00 -6.59
CA THR A 348 -7.03 -13.73 -5.17
C THR A 348 -5.92 -12.89 -4.53
N LYS A 349 -6.22 -12.23 -3.41
CA LYS A 349 -5.22 -11.51 -2.58
C LYS A 349 -4.00 -12.37 -2.30
N ALA A 350 -4.23 -13.61 -1.85
CA ALA A 350 -3.16 -14.53 -1.52
C ALA A 350 -2.28 -14.84 -2.74
N THR A 351 -2.88 -15.16 -3.88
CA THR A 351 -2.11 -15.47 -5.10
C THR A 351 -1.31 -14.28 -5.64
N ALA A 352 -1.85 -13.06 -5.54
CA ALA A 352 -1.15 -11.84 -5.95
C ALA A 352 0.10 -11.60 -5.08
N GLN A 353 -0.04 -11.71 -3.77
CA GLN A 353 1.03 -11.35 -2.84
C GLN A 353 2.07 -12.45 -2.65
N THR A 354 1.69 -13.73 -2.62
CA THR A 354 2.65 -14.83 -2.37
C THR A 354 3.80 -14.84 -3.39
N GLY A 355 3.48 -14.75 -4.68
CA GLY A 355 4.51 -14.73 -5.73
C GLY A 355 5.37 -13.48 -5.66
N PHE A 356 4.73 -12.31 -5.51
CA PHE A 356 5.41 -11.02 -5.46
C PHE A 356 6.38 -10.92 -4.27
N ILE A 357 5.94 -11.30 -3.06
CA ILE A 357 6.80 -11.29 -1.87
C ILE A 357 8.00 -12.23 -2.05
N LYS A 358 7.76 -13.46 -2.53
CA LYS A 358 8.81 -14.49 -2.63
C LYS A 358 9.85 -14.21 -3.70
N PHE A 359 9.43 -13.71 -4.85
CA PHE A 359 10.29 -13.64 -6.02
C PHE A 359 10.73 -12.21 -6.36
N VAL A 360 10.11 -11.19 -5.78
CA VAL A 360 10.47 -9.77 -6.01
C VAL A 360 10.98 -9.14 -4.71
N LEU A 361 10.14 -9.08 -3.67
CA LEU A 361 10.48 -8.32 -2.46
C LEU A 361 11.64 -8.96 -1.69
N ILE A 362 11.51 -10.23 -1.28
CA ILE A 362 12.52 -10.89 -0.46
C ILE A 362 13.91 -10.84 -1.14
N PRO A 363 14.10 -11.24 -2.41
CA PRO A 363 15.43 -11.19 -3.05
C PRO A 363 16.04 -9.79 -3.13
N MET A 364 15.20 -8.76 -3.34
CA MET A 364 15.64 -7.36 -3.37
C MET A 364 16.13 -6.91 -1.98
N PHE A 365 15.32 -7.12 -0.94
CA PHE A 365 15.66 -6.73 0.44
C PHE A 365 16.81 -7.58 1.01
N GLU A 366 16.97 -8.85 0.61
CA GLU A 366 18.13 -9.68 0.93
C GLU A 366 19.43 -9.10 0.37
N THR A 367 19.39 -8.56 -0.85
CA THR A 367 20.56 -7.93 -1.47
C THR A 367 20.92 -6.64 -0.73
N VAL A 368 19.93 -5.81 -0.36
CA VAL A 368 20.15 -4.59 0.45
C VAL A 368 20.69 -4.91 1.84
N THR A 369 20.24 -6.02 2.45
CA THR A 369 20.68 -6.47 3.79
C THR A 369 22.18 -6.75 3.85
N LYS A 370 22.82 -7.09 2.72
CA LYS A 370 24.29 -7.28 2.66
C LYS A 370 25.06 -5.98 2.93
N LEU A 371 24.50 -4.83 2.55
CA LEU A 371 25.07 -3.51 2.88
C LEU A 371 24.59 -3.00 4.23
N PHE A 372 23.32 -3.27 4.57
CA PHE A 372 22.67 -2.76 5.77
C PHE A 372 22.01 -3.90 6.57
N PRO A 373 22.76 -4.60 7.43
CA PRO A 373 22.25 -5.77 8.16
C PRO A 373 21.00 -5.51 9.01
N VAL A 374 20.83 -4.26 9.48
CA VAL A 374 19.65 -3.77 10.22
C VAL A 374 18.32 -3.94 9.46
N VAL A 375 18.37 -3.99 8.13
CA VAL A 375 17.20 -4.22 7.26
C VAL A 375 16.60 -5.61 7.49
N LYS A 376 17.39 -6.59 7.93
CA LYS A 376 16.92 -7.95 8.15
C LYS A 376 15.78 -8.00 9.18
N GLU A 377 16.01 -7.43 10.36
CA GLU A 377 15.03 -7.46 11.44
C GLU A 377 13.89 -6.49 11.17
N ALA A 378 14.19 -5.30 10.66
CA ALA A 378 13.17 -4.26 10.48
C ALA A 378 12.28 -4.45 9.24
N MET A 379 12.74 -5.17 8.21
CA MET A 379 12.05 -5.23 6.91
C MET A 379 11.92 -6.63 6.31
N LEU A 380 12.96 -7.49 6.36
CA LEU A 380 12.82 -8.87 5.87
C LEU A 380 11.94 -9.74 6.78
N GLN A 381 12.03 -9.55 8.09
CA GLN A 381 11.23 -10.31 9.05
C GLN A 381 9.70 -10.14 8.80
N PRO A 382 9.16 -8.90 8.69
CA PRO A 382 7.76 -8.72 8.27
C PRO A 382 7.41 -9.36 6.92
N LEU A 383 8.33 -9.35 5.94
CA LEU A 383 8.09 -9.98 4.64
C LEU A 383 7.99 -11.51 4.73
N TRP A 384 8.79 -12.15 5.59
CA TRP A 384 8.66 -13.60 5.84
C TRP A 384 7.33 -13.94 6.52
N GLU A 385 6.94 -13.16 7.52
CA GLU A 385 5.66 -13.31 8.22
C GLU A 385 4.48 -13.10 7.26
N SER A 386 4.54 -12.06 6.42
CA SER A 386 3.51 -11.78 5.41
C SER A 386 3.43 -12.91 4.37
N ARG A 387 4.58 -13.41 3.87
CA ARG A 387 4.62 -14.57 2.97
C ARG A 387 3.90 -15.76 3.58
N ASP A 388 4.27 -16.13 4.80
CA ASP A 388 3.72 -17.33 5.46
C ASP A 388 2.22 -17.19 5.67
N ARG A 389 1.74 -16.00 6.08
CA ARG A 389 0.32 -15.68 6.20
C ARG A 389 -0.43 -15.83 4.88
N TYR A 390 0.10 -15.31 3.77
CA TYR A 390 -0.56 -15.44 2.47
C TYR A 390 -0.50 -16.88 1.92
N GLU A 391 0.55 -17.64 2.21
CA GLU A 391 0.60 -19.07 1.87
C GLU A 391 -0.47 -19.87 2.62
N GLU A 392 -0.68 -19.58 3.91
CA GLU A 392 -1.77 -20.16 4.70
C GLU A 392 -3.15 -19.75 4.16
N LEU A 393 -3.34 -18.46 3.85
CA LEU A 393 -4.59 -17.96 3.27
C LEU A 393 -4.90 -18.64 1.92
N LYS A 394 -3.88 -18.82 1.08
CA LYS A 394 -4.02 -19.55 -0.19
C LYS A 394 -4.49 -21.00 0.04
N GLN A 395 -3.93 -21.69 1.03
CA GLN A 395 -4.34 -23.07 1.34
C GLN A 395 -5.81 -23.14 1.80
N LEU A 396 -6.26 -22.15 2.57
CA LEU A 396 -7.66 -22.03 2.98
C LEU A 396 -8.58 -21.76 1.78
N ASP A 397 -8.21 -20.85 0.89
CA ASP A 397 -8.94 -20.54 -0.35
C ASP A 397 -9.07 -21.79 -1.25
N ASP A 398 -7.97 -22.53 -1.41
CA ASP A 398 -7.93 -23.78 -2.18
C ASP A 398 -8.87 -24.84 -1.56
N ALA A 399 -8.85 -24.99 -0.23
CA ALA A 399 -9.71 -25.93 0.48
C ALA A 399 -11.21 -25.57 0.38
N VAL A 400 -11.56 -24.28 0.49
CA VAL A 400 -12.93 -23.80 0.31
C VAL A 400 -13.40 -24.06 -1.12
N THR A 401 -12.55 -23.77 -2.12
CA THR A 401 -12.84 -24.00 -3.53
C THR A 401 -13.07 -25.49 -3.83
N GLU A 402 -12.28 -26.38 -3.24
CA GLU A 402 -12.48 -27.83 -3.36
C GLU A 402 -13.80 -28.30 -2.71
N LEU A 403 -14.16 -27.76 -1.55
CA LEU A 403 -15.42 -28.08 -0.88
C LEU A 403 -16.64 -27.61 -1.70
N GLN A 404 -16.55 -26.43 -2.32
CA GLN A 404 -17.57 -25.92 -3.24
C GLN A 404 -17.77 -26.89 -4.42
N LYS A 405 -16.66 -27.27 -5.09
CA LYS A 405 -16.69 -28.24 -6.20
C LYS A 405 -17.24 -29.61 -5.81
N LYS A 406 -16.93 -30.09 -4.58
CA LYS A 406 -17.48 -31.34 -4.03
C LYS A 406 -18.98 -31.21 -3.75
N THR A 407 -19.45 -30.07 -3.26
CA THR A 407 -20.87 -29.81 -3.00
C THR A 407 -21.67 -29.70 -4.31
N ASP A 408 -21.11 -29.03 -5.32
CA ASP A 408 -21.71 -28.89 -6.65
C ASP A 408 -21.75 -30.22 -7.43
N SER A 409 -20.83 -31.14 -7.13
CA SER A 409 -20.84 -32.50 -7.71
C SER A 409 -21.74 -33.49 -6.95
N LEU A 410 -22.11 -33.19 -5.70
CA LEU A 410 -23.00 -33.99 -4.87
C LEU A 410 -24.49 -33.60 -5.00
N THR A 411 -24.83 -32.52 -5.72
CA THR A 411 -26.20 -32.19 -6.14
C THR A 411 -26.54 -32.93 -7.45
N PRO A 412 -27.24 -34.08 -7.42
CA PRO A 412 -27.51 -34.87 -8.61
C PRO A 412 -28.78 -34.34 -9.28
N GLY A 413 -28.62 -33.39 -10.20
CA GLY A 413 -29.78 -32.74 -10.83
C GLY A 413 -29.67 -32.27 -12.28
N SER A 414 -28.53 -32.43 -12.96
CA SER A 414 -28.36 -31.89 -14.32
C SER A 414 -27.72 -32.85 -15.34
N THR A 415 -27.24 -34.02 -14.94
CA THR A 415 -26.55 -34.96 -15.85
C THR A 415 -27.49 -35.85 -16.66
N GLU A 416 -28.79 -35.97 -16.32
CA GLU A 416 -29.75 -36.75 -17.11
C GLU A 416 -30.34 -36.00 -18.32
N GLN A 417 -30.37 -34.66 -18.33
CA GLN A 417 -30.88 -33.92 -19.49
C GLN A 417 -29.89 -33.84 -20.66
N ARG A 418 -28.60 -34.09 -20.43
CA ARG A 418 -27.58 -34.08 -21.49
C ARG A 418 -27.44 -35.43 -22.22
N ARG A 419 -27.85 -36.54 -21.59
CA ARG A 419 -27.89 -37.87 -22.25
C ARG A 419 -29.18 -38.14 -23.02
N GLN A 420 -30.30 -37.48 -22.67
CA GLN A 420 -31.54 -37.59 -23.46
C GLN A 420 -31.45 -36.78 -24.77
N LYS A 421 -30.81 -35.60 -24.76
CA LYS A 421 -30.66 -34.76 -25.97
C LYS A 421 -29.73 -35.35 -27.05
N SER A 422 -28.85 -36.30 -26.72
CA SER A 422 -28.02 -37.00 -27.71
C SER A 422 -28.70 -38.22 -28.33
N ARG A 423 -29.79 -38.74 -27.74
CA ARG A 423 -30.60 -39.82 -28.34
C ARG A 423 -31.71 -39.27 -29.24
N ASP A 424 -32.31 -38.14 -28.90
CA ASP A 424 -33.38 -37.53 -29.72
C ASP A 424 -32.88 -36.86 -31.02
N VAL A 425 -31.57 -36.64 -31.17
CA VAL A 425 -30.97 -36.10 -32.41
C VAL A 425 -30.58 -37.21 -33.41
N GLN A 426 -30.52 -38.48 -32.98
CA GLN A 426 -30.26 -39.61 -33.90
C GLN A 426 -31.53 -40.25 -34.47
N GLU A 427 -32.71 -40.02 -33.90
CA GLU A 427 -33.98 -40.58 -34.40
C GLU A 427 -34.80 -39.62 -35.30
N SER A 428 -34.37 -38.38 -35.52
CA SER A 428 -35.10 -37.38 -36.34
C SER A 428 -34.54 -37.15 -37.76
N GLY A 429 -33.57 -37.97 -38.21
CA GLY A 429 -32.90 -37.82 -39.51
C GLY A 429 -33.37 -38.73 -40.64
N ALA A 430 -34.43 -39.52 -40.46
CA ALA A 430 -34.88 -40.50 -41.46
C ALA A 430 -36.40 -40.47 -41.65
N ASP A 431 -36.94 -39.41 -42.23
CA ASP A 431 -38.08 -39.48 -43.16
C ASP A 431 -38.43 -38.09 -43.74
N CYS A 432 -38.04 -37.86 -44.99
CA CYS A 432 -38.87 -37.20 -46.00
C CYS A 432 -38.15 -37.24 -47.36
N SER A 433 -38.75 -38.00 -48.27
CA SER A 433 -38.55 -37.92 -49.72
C SER A 433 -39.15 -36.65 -50.31
#